data_AF-A0AAD1Q565-F1
#
_entry.id   AF-A0AAD1Q565-F1
#
_cell.length_a   1.000
_cell.length_b   1.000
_cell.length_c   1.000
_cell.angle_alpha   90.00
_cell.angle_beta   90.00
_cell.angle_gamma   90.00
#
_symmetry.space_group_name_H-M   'P 1'
#
loop_
_entity.id
_entity.type
_entity.pdbx_description
1 polymer ?
#
loop_
_entity_poly.entity_id
_entity_poly.type
_entity_poly.pdbx_seq_one_letter_code
_entity_poly.pdbx_strand_id
1 'polypeptide(L)'
;MPLSLEQQLNYWTKYFHSHPDDIRGYIQRGMVYFKLGKITESIQDFDHAEKLDSSIKPYLWQRGLSYYYTEQYQLGAEQFEIDLTVNSQDVEETVWRYLCIAQFQGIEAAKNTLLPVKNDPRPVLKSVYELFAGNCTPEDLLKIGQKQGKQGNFYSHLYLGLYYEAEQNIELAKTYINQAATEYEIDDYMWNLAVVHQKIKFFVEL
;
A
#
# COMPACT_ATOMS: atom_id res chain seq x y z
N MET A 1 -9.63 -13.03 21.04
CA MET A 1 -9.94 -12.46 19.71
C MET A 1 -9.27 -11.11 19.63
N PRO A 2 -8.62 -10.75 18.51
CA PRO A 2 -8.09 -9.41 18.31
C PRO A 2 -9.22 -8.37 18.38
N LEU A 3 -8.90 -7.15 18.82
CA LEU A 3 -9.86 -6.04 18.87
C LEU A 3 -10.32 -5.69 17.45
N SER A 4 -11.60 -5.35 17.27
CA SER A 4 -12.08 -4.78 16.02
C SER A 4 -11.40 -3.43 15.72
N LEU A 5 -11.37 -3.00 14.47
CA LEU A 5 -10.76 -1.71 14.10
C LEU A 5 -11.39 -0.52 14.85
N GLU A 6 -12.70 -0.53 15.09
CA GLU A 6 -13.39 0.48 15.89
C GLU A 6 -12.98 0.43 17.37
N GLN A 7 -12.78 -0.78 17.93
CA GLN A 7 -12.26 -0.93 19.28
C GLN A 7 -10.81 -0.44 19.40
N GLN A 8 -9.97 -0.71 18.39
CA GLN A 8 -8.60 -0.20 18.31
C GLN A 8 -8.59 1.33 18.21
N LEU A 9 -9.45 1.92 17.39
CA LEU A 9 -9.58 3.38 17.26
C LEU A 9 -9.99 4.03 18.59
N ASN A 10 -10.98 3.45 19.27
CA ASN A 10 -11.42 3.94 20.58
C ASN A 10 -10.32 3.81 21.64
N TYR A 11 -9.54 2.74 21.61
CA TYR A 11 -8.38 2.56 22.49
C TYR A 11 -7.36 3.69 22.29
N TRP A 12 -6.90 3.92 21.05
CA TRP A 12 -5.92 4.96 20.77
C TRP A 12 -6.43 6.36 21.11
N THR A 13 -7.70 6.65 20.81
CA THR A 13 -8.33 7.93 21.15
C THR A 13 -8.28 8.21 22.66
N LYS A 14 -8.54 7.19 23.49
CA LYS A 14 -8.44 7.33 24.95
C LYS A 14 -6.99 7.38 25.43
N TYR A 15 -6.10 6.63 24.79
CA TYR A 15 -4.67 6.57 25.14
C TYR A 15 -4.00 7.95 25.11
N PHE A 16 -4.33 8.77 24.11
CA PHE A 16 -3.76 10.11 23.95
C PHE A 16 -4.17 11.12 25.01
N HIS A 17 -5.23 10.87 25.80
CA HIS A 17 -5.52 11.74 26.95
C HIS A 17 -4.39 11.74 27.98
N SER A 18 -3.65 10.63 28.08
CA SER A 18 -2.53 10.48 29.02
C SER A 18 -1.16 10.54 28.34
N HIS A 19 -1.08 10.35 27.03
CA HIS A 19 0.18 10.27 26.27
C HIS A 19 0.10 11.11 24.98
N PRO A 20 -0.13 12.42 25.07
CA PRO A 20 -0.42 13.26 23.90
C PRO A 20 0.75 13.39 22.92
N ASP A 21 1.97 13.04 23.31
CA ASP A 21 3.19 13.18 22.48
C ASP A 21 3.79 11.82 22.07
N ASP A 22 3.02 10.72 22.18
CA ASP A 22 3.51 9.39 21.78
C ASP A 22 3.44 9.19 20.26
N ILE A 23 4.58 9.40 19.61
CA ILE A 23 4.82 9.21 18.17
C ILE A 23 4.32 7.84 17.68
N ARG A 24 4.61 6.75 18.42
CA ARG A 24 4.21 5.40 18.00
C ARG A 24 2.70 5.23 18.07
N GLY A 25 2.07 5.83 19.08
CA GLY A 25 0.61 5.87 19.17
C GLY A 25 -0.02 6.50 17.93
N TYR A 26 0.55 7.61 17.44
CA TYR A 26 0.02 8.31 16.26
C TYR A 26 0.15 7.46 15.00
N ILE A 27 1.31 6.82 14.80
CA ILE A 27 1.51 5.89 13.69
C ILE A 27 0.47 4.77 13.72
N GLN A 28 0.26 4.15 14.89
CA GLN A 28 -0.69 3.04 15.03
C GLN A 28 -2.14 3.48 14.79
N ARG A 29 -2.55 4.65 15.32
CA ARG A 29 -3.90 5.17 15.07
C ARG A 29 -4.09 5.59 13.61
N GLY A 30 -3.07 6.16 12.96
CA GLY A 30 -3.05 6.47 11.54
C GLY A 30 -3.25 5.23 10.66
N MET A 31 -2.59 4.12 11.01
CA MET A 31 -2.82 2.81 10.36
C MET A 31 -4.25 2.30 10.58
N VAL A 32 -4.83 2.46 11.78
CA VAL A 32 -6.22 2.06 12.05
C VAL A 32 -7.21 2.91 11.27
N TYR A 33 -7.00 4.23 11.19
CA TYR A 33 -7.80 5.12 10.35
C TYR A 33 -7.77 4.71 8.88
N PHE A 34 -6.60 4.38 8.35
CA PHE A 34 -6.47 3.87 6.99
C PHE A 34 -7.32 2.62 6.76
N LYS A 35 -7.18 1.61 7.63
CA LYS A 35 -7.92 0.34 7.55
C LYS A 35 -9.45 0.53 7.65
N LEU A 36 -9.91 1.60 8.31
CA LEU A 36 -11.32 2.00 8.36
C LEU A 36 -11.81 2.76 7.11
N GLY A 37 -10.90 3.11 6.19
CA GLY A 37 -11.18 3.96 5.04
C GLY A 37 -11.23 5.46 5.38
N LYS A 38 -10.81 5.86 6.58
CA LYS A 38 -10.73 7.25 7.04
C LYS A 38 -9.37 7.83 6.66
N ILE A 39 -9.16 8.02 5.35
CA ILE A 39 -7.81 8.27 4.80
C ILE A 39 -7.28 9.65 5.19
N THR A 40 -8.12 10.67 5.25
CA THR A 40 -7.70 12.02 5.67
C THR A 40 -7.20 12.03 7.11
N GLU A 41 -7.91 11.37 8.02
CA GLU A 41 -7.51 11.22 9.42
C GLU A 41 -6.23 10.38 9.57
N SER A 42 -6.03 9.39 8.69
CA SER A 42 -4.78 8.63 8.62
C SER A 42 -3.58 9.54 8.34
N ILE A 43 -3.69 10.43 7.35
CA ILE A 43 -2.64 11.41 7.00
C ILE A 43 -2.38 12.34 8.19
N GLN A 44 -3.44 12.86 8.82
CA GLN A 44 -3.31 13.79 9.96
C GLN A 44 -2.50 13.18 11.12
N ASP A 45 -2.70 11.89 11.41
CA ASP A 45 -1.95 11.19 12.45
C ASP A 45 -0.48 10.99 12.07
N PHE A 46 -0.18 10.63 10.81
CA PHE A 46 1.20 10.54 10.34
C PHE A 46 1.91 11.90 10.34
N ASP A 47 1.21 12.96 9.92
CA ASP A 47 1.70 14.34 9.95
C ASP A 47 1.99 14.80 11.39
N HIS A 48 1.14 14.39 12.34
CA HIS A 48 1.37 14.70 13.75
C HIS A 48 2.59 13.96 14.30
N ALA A 49 2.77 12.69 13.94
CA ALA A 49 3.96 11.93 14.30
C ALA A 49 5.26 12.58 13.75
N GLU A 50 5.27 13.03 12.49
CA GLU A 50 6.41 13.74 11.88
C GLU A 50 6.67 15.10 12.55
N LYS A 51 5.62 15.81 13.00
CA LYS A 51 5.78 17.08 13.74
C LYS A 51 6.46 16.89 15.10
N LEU A 52 6.18 15.78 15.78
CA LEU A 52 6.80 15.44 17.06
C LEU A 52 8.27 15.02 16.87
N ASP A 53 8.58 14.27 15.81
CA ASP A 53 9.95 13.90 15.44
C ASP A 53 10.11 13.80 13.92
N SER A 54 10.76 14.78 13.31
CA SER A 54 10.99 14.78 11.85
C SER A 54 11.89 13.63 11.37
N SER A 55 12.66 12.98 12.26
CA SER A 55 13.55 11.88 11.89
C SER A 55 12.79 10.61 11.52
N ILE A 56 11.51 10.48 11.92
CA ILE A 56 10.69 9.32 11.58
C ILE A 56 10.13 9.35 10.16
N LYS A 57 10.26 10.48 9.43
CA LYS A 57 9.70 10.66 8.09
C LYS A 57 10.02 9.53 7.10
N PRO A 58 11.26 9.00 7.02
CA PRO A 58 11.60 7.89 6.12
C PRO A 58 11.03 6.53 6.51
N TYR A 59 10.29 6.45 7.63
CA TYR A 59 9.68 5.22 8.12
C TYR A 59 8.15 5.30 8.06
N LEU A 60 7.59 6.27 7.36
CA LEU A 60 6.14 6.54 7.25
C LEU A 60 5.56 6.14 5.89
N TRP A 61 5.96 4.99 5.33
CA TRP A 61 5.48 4.52 4.02
C TRP A 61 3.96 4.37 3.95
N GLN A 62 3.28 4.09 5.07
CA GLN A 62 1.82 4.04 5.11
C GLN A 62 1.18 5.41 4.80
N ARG A 63 1.87 6.52 5.07
CA ARG A 63 1.45 7.86 4.69
C ARG A 63 1.47 8.03 3.17
N GLY A 64 2.46 7.45 2.48
CA GLY A 64 2.52 7.41 1.02
C GLY A 64 1.31 6.71 0.42
N LEU A 65 0.89 5.60 1.04
CA LEU A 65 -0.37 4.92 0.67
C LEU A 65 -1.58 5.82 0.91
N SER A 66 -1.68 6.47 2.07
CA SER A 66 -2.78 7.40 2.34
C SER A 66 -2.82 8.58 1.35
N TYR A 67 -1.67 9.07 0.89
CA TYR A 67 -1.60 10.06 -0.19
C TYR A 67 -2.14 9.52 -1.52
N TYR A 68 -1.84 8.27 -1.88
CA TYR A 68 -2.42 7.63 -3.07
C TYR A 68 -3.96 7.65 -3.02
N TYR A 69 -4.56 7.28 -1.90
CA TYR A 69 -6.02 7.20 -1.77
C TYR A 69 -6.72 8.55 -1.59
N THR A 70 -5.98 9.63 -1.33
CA THR A 70 -6.48 11.01 -1.39
C THR A 70 -6.11 11.71 -2.70
N GLU A 71 -5.63 10.94 -3.69
CA GLU A 71 -5.22 11.41 -5.02
C GLU A 71 -4.09 12.44 -5.00
N GLN A 72 -3.36 12.53 -3.88
CA GLN A 72 -2.16 13.34 -3.71
C GLN A 72 -0.94 12.58 -4.24
N TYR A 73 -1.02 12.11 -5.48
CA TYR A 73 -0.06 11.16 -6.06
C TYR A 73 1.38 11.69 -6.07
N GLN A 74 1.60 12.99 -6.29
CA GLN A 74 2.93 13.57 -6.21
C GLN A 74 3.53 13.42 -4.80
N LEU A 75 2.77 13.74 -3.75
CA LEU A 75 3.22 13.58 -2.36
C LEU A 75 3.43 12.10 -2.00
N GLY A 76 2.60 11.21 -2.55
CA GLY A 76 2.79 9.76 -2.41
C GLY A 76 4.13 9.29 -3.01
N ALA A 77 4.42 9.68 -4.25
CA ALA A 77 5.68 9.35 -4.91
C ALA A 77 6.89 9.90 -4.14
N GLU A 78 6.83 11.16 -3.70
CA GLU A 78 7.88 11.80 -2.88
C GLU A 78 8.08 11.06 -1.55
N GLN A 79 7.01 10.64 -0.87
CA GLN A 79 7.12 9.87 0.37
C GLN A 79 7.83 8.53 0.15
N PHE A 80 7.44 7.76 -0.88
CA PHE A 80 8.12 6.48 -1.18
C PHE A 80 9.58 6.67 -1.60
N GLU A 81 9.92 7.75 -2.29
CA GLU A 81 11.33 8.10 -2.58
C GLU A 81 12.13 8.31 -1.28
N ILE A 82 11.54 8.99 -0.30
CA ILE A 82 12.16 9.20 1.01
C ILE A 82 12.32 7.87 1.73
N ASP A 83 11.31 7.00 1.73
CA ASP A 83 11.38 5.70 2.40
C ASP A 83 12.47 4.79 1.79
N LEU A 84 12.64 4.83 0.46
CA LEU A 84 13.70 4.12 -0.25
C LEU A 84 15.12 4.58 0.15
N THR A 85 15.29 5.74 0.78
CA THR A 85 16.61 6.18 1.30
C THR A 85 17.09 5.32 2.47
N VAL A 86 16.16 4.70 3.21
CA VAL A 86 16.46 3.79 4.33
C VAL A 86 16.13 2.33 4.00
N ASN A 87 15.22 2.08 3.05
CA ASN A 87 14.81 0.75 2.59
C ASN A 87 14.99 0.55 1.08
N SER A 88 16.20 0.77 0.56
CA SER A 88 16.49 0.81 -0.89
C SER A 88 16.22 -0.47 -1.70
N GLN A 89 15.83 -1.57 -1.06
CA GLN A 89 15.65 -2.88 -1.70
C GLN A 89 14.22 -3.42 -1.60
N ASP A 90 13.25 -2.58 -1.23
CA ASP A 90 11.87 -3.02 -1.14
C ASP A 90 11.13 -2.81 -2.47
N VAL A 91 10.56 -3.91 -2.95
CA VAL A 91 9.73 -3.90 -4.15
C VAL A 91 8.47 -3.08 -3.93
N GLU A 92 7.88 -3.15 -2.73
CA GLU A 92 6.57 -2.54 -2.49
C GLU A 92 6.66 -1.02 -2.64
N GLU A 93 7.63 -0.37 -2.00
CA GLU A 93 7.87 1.07 -2.07
C GLU A 93 8.19 1.51 -3.51
N THR A 94 9.00 0.72 -4.22
CA THR A 94 9.32 0.98 -5.63
C THR A 94 8.06 0.92 -6.52
N VAL A 95 7.21 -0.09 -6.31
CA VAL A 95 5.98 -0.29 -7.09
C VAL A 95 4.93 0.74 -6.71
N TRP A 96 4.78 1.09 -5.44
CA TRP A 96 3.84 2.14 -5.01
C TRP A 96 4.25 3.52 -5.50
N ARG A 97 5.55 3.82 -5.54
CA ARG A 97 6.07 4.99 -6.25
C ARG A 97 5.70 4.96 -7.73
N TYR A 98 5.89 3.83 -8.41
CA TYR A 98 5.47 3.65 -9.80
C TYR A 98 3.98 3.94 -9.97
N LEU A 99 3.12 3.38 -9.11
CA LEU A 99 1.66 3.56 -9.18
C LEU A 99 1.25 5.03 -8.98
N CYS A 100 1.91 5.74 -8.06
CA CYS A 100 1.71 7.17 -7.90
C CYS A 100 2.10 7.95 -9.17
N ILE A 101 3.27 7.65 -9.76
CA ILE A 101 3.72 8.31 -10.99
C ILE A 101 2.79 7.98 -12.15
N ALA A 102 2.29 6.74 -12.25
CA ALA A 102 1.36 6.34 -13.29
C ALA A 102 0.06 7.16 -13.25
N GLN A 103 -0.48 7.41 -12.05
CA GLN A 103 -1.66 8.24 -11.86
C GLN A 103 -1.39 9.74 -12.10
N PHE A 104 -0.20 10.23 -11.73
CA PHE A 104 0.15 11.65 -11.82
C PHE A 104 0.63 12.08 -13.22
N GLN A 105 1.48 11.27 -13.86
CA GLN A 105 2.23 11.60 -15.08
C GLN A 105 2.04 10.60 -16.21
N GLY A 106 1.27 9.53 -15.98
CA GLY A 106 1.02 8.47 -16.96
C GLY A 106 2.01 7.31 -16.86
N ILE A 107 1.60 6.19 -17.44
CA ILE A 107 2.30 4.91 -17.28
C ILE A 107 3.69 4.87 -17.89
N GLU A 108 3.91 5.58 -19.00
CA GLU A 108 5.23 5.67 -19.65
C GLU A 108 6.25 6.39 -18.76
N ALA A 109 5.83 7.45 -18.04
CA ALA A 109 6.69 8.14 -17.08
C ALA A 109 7.07 7.20 -15.91
N ALA A 110 6.10 6.42 -15.44
CA ALA A 110 6.32 5.44 -14.38
C ALA A 110 7.31 4.34 -14.80
N LYS A 111 7.15 3.78 -16.01
CA LYS A 111 8.08 2.78 -16.59
C LYS A 111 9.49 3.32 -16.72
N ASN A 112 9.64 4.53 -17.25
CA ASN A 112 10.95 5.16 -17.46
C ASN A 112 11.68 5.53 -16.15
N THR A 113 10.95 5.65 -15.05
CA THR A 113 11.50 6.04 -13.74
C THR A 113 11.44 4.92 -12.71
N LEU A 114 11.15 3.68 -13.12
CA LEU A 114 11.15 2.51 -12.22
C LEU A 114 12.54 2.33 -11.60
N LEU A 115 12.61 2.35 -10.27
CA LEU A 115 13.86 2.22 -9.54
C LEU A 115 14.26 0.74 -9.42
N PRO A 116 15.53 0.37 -9.62
CA PRO A 116 15.92 -1.03 -9.64
C PRO A 116 15.98 -1.64 -8.24
N VAL A 117 15.36 -2.80 -8.07
CA VAL A 117 15.47 -3.64 -6.86
C VAL A 117 16.33 -4.86 -7.15
N LYS A 118 17.36 -5.11 -6.34
CA LYS A 118 18.33 -6.19 -6.60
C LYS A 118 18.08 -7.46 -5.78
N ASN A 119 17.69 -7.31 -4.50
CA ASN A 119 17.72 -8.41 -3.53
C ASN A 119 16.49 -8.49 -2.61
N ASP A 120 15.26 -8.48 -3.17
CA ASP A 120 14.08 -8.81 -2.35
C ASP A 120 14.05 -10.33 -2.06
N PRO A 121 14.01 -10.76 -0.78
CA PRO A 121 14.02 -12.17 -0.41
C PRO A 121 12.70 -12.89 -0.70
N ARG A 122 11.63 -12.18 -1.09
CA ARG A 122 10.27 -12.69 -1.30
C ARG A 122 10.07 -13.00 -2.80
N PRO A 123 10.03 -14.29 -3.23
CA PRO A 123 9.91 -14.65 -4.65
C PRO A 123 8.72 -14.03 -5.38
N VAL A 124 7.53 -13.97 -4.78
CA VAL A 124 6.35 -13.31 -5.39
C VAL A 124 6.61 -11.84 -5.66
N LEU A 125 7.24 -11.11 -4.73
CA LEU A 125 7.49 -9.68 -4.92
C LEU A 125 8.61 -9.43 -5.92
N LYS A 126 9.63 -10.28 -5.98
CA LYS A 126 10.54 -10.26 -7.12
C LYS A 126 9.77 -10.39 -8.45
N SER A 127 8.83 -11.32 -8.55
CA SER A 127 8.01 -11.48 -9.76
C SER A 127 7.07 -10.29 -10.02
N VAL A 128 6.59 -9.62 -8.96
CA VAL A 128 5.85 -8.35 -9.08
C VAL A 128 6.73 -7.29 -9.70
N TYR A 129 7.94 -7.10 -9.19
CA TYR A 129 8.90 -6.15 -9.78
C TYR A 129 9.13 -6.44 -11.27
N GLU A 130 9.38 -7.70 -11.63
CA GLU A 130 9.60 -8.08 -13.04
C GLU A 130 8.37 -7.83 -13.91
N LEU A 131 7.15 -7.94 -13.38
CA LEU A 131 5.92 -7.59 -14.11
C LEU A 131 5.90 -6.10 -14.45
N PHE A 132 6.13 -5.23 -13.45
CA PHE A 132 6.16 -3.77 -13.65
C PHE A 132 7.35 -3.32 -14.52
N ALA A 133 8.45 -4.06 -14.50
CA ALA A 133 9.59 -3.84 -15.40
C ALA A 133 9.36 -4.35 -16.84
N GLY A 134 8.26 -5.06 -17.10
CA GLY A 134 7.95 -5.63 -18.42
C GLY A 134 8.72 -6.92 -18.76
N ASN A 135 9.34 -7.57 -17.77
CA ASN A 135 10.14 -8.79 -17.94
C ASN A 135 9.36 -10.07 -17.59
N CYS A 136 8.16 -9.96 -17.05
CA CYS A 136 7.31 -11.06 -16.61
C CYS A 136 5.87 -10.85 -17.10
N THR A 137 5.15 -11.93 -17.42
CA THR A 137 3.72 -11.85 -17.75
C THR A 137 2.85 -12.00 -16.49
N PRO A 138 1.57 -11.61 -16.55
CA PRO A 138 0.61 -11.89 -15.48
C PRO A 138 0.50 -13.37 -15.10
N GLU A 139 0.56 -14.28 -16.08
CA GLU A 139 0.48 -15.73 -15.84
C GLU A 139 1.69 -16.25 -15.06
N ASP A 140 2.87 -15.71 -15.33
CA ASP A 140 4.09 -16.08 -14.62
C ASP A 140 4.05 -15.63 -13.16
N LEU A 141 3.54 -14.42 -12.89
CA LEU A 141 3.30 -13.95 -11.52
C LEU A 141 2.30 -14.84 -10.78
N LEU A 142 1.19 -15.24 -11.43
CA LEU A 142 0.20 -16.13 -10.83
C LEU A 142 0.79 -17.52 -10.50
N LYS A 143 1.63 -18.08 -11.37
CA LYS A 143 2.31 -19.36 -11.10
C LYS A 143 3.22 -19.29 -9.87
N ILE A 144 3.92 -18.17 -9.68
CA ILE A 144 4.75 -17.95 -8.49
C ILE A 144 3.88 -17.81 -7.24
N GLY A 145 2.82 -17.00 -7.32
CA GLY A 145 1.84 -16.85 -6.23
C GLY A 145 1.27 -18.20 -5.77
N GLN A 146 0.83 -19.02 -6.72
CA GLN A 146 0.26 -20.34 -6.44
C GLN A 146 1.25 -21.26 -5.72
N LYS A 147 2.52 -21.27 -6.14
CA LYS A 147 3.57 -22.07 -5.49
C LYS A 147 3.85 -21.65 -4.05
N GLN A 148 3.59 -20.39 -3.70
CA GLN A 148 3.80 -19.84 -2.35
C GLN A 148 2.54 -19.85 -1.48
N GLY A 149 1.46 -20.52 -1.93
CA GLY A 149 0.24 -20.71 -1.16
C GLY A 149 -0.55 -19.40 -0.96
N LYS A 150 -1.28 -19.31 0.15
CA LYS A 150 -2.25 -18.21 0.38
C LYS A 150 -1.59 -16.82 0.33
N GLN A 151 -0.43 -16.66 0.97
CA GLN A 151 0.31 -15.39 0.97
C GLN A 151 0.83 -15.04 -0.43
N GLY A 152 1.36 -16.01 -1.17
CA GLY A 152 1.77 -15.81 -2.56
C GLY A 152 0.62 -15.36 -3.45
N ASN A 153 -0.52 -16.04 -3.34
CA ASN A 153 -1.72 -15.69 -4.08
C ASN A 153 -2.23 -14.29 -3.70
N PHE A 154 -2.21 -13.94 -2.42
CA PHE A 154 -2.59 -12.60 -1.99
C PHE A 154 -1.77 -11.52 -2.72
N TYR A 155 -0.44 -11.60 -2.64
CA TYR A 155 0.44 -10.60 -3.25
C TYR A 155 0.34 -10.62 -4.78
N SER A 156 0.26 -11.78 -5.41
CA SER A 156 0.13 -11.86 -6.87
C SER A 156 -1.17 -11.21 -7.36
N HIS A 157 -2.30 -11.42 -6.67
CA HIS A 157 -3.59 -10.86 -7.07
C HIS A 157 -3.69 -9.37 -6.73
N LEU A 158 -3.19 -8.93 -5.56
CA LEU A 158 -3.13 -7.50 -5.23
C LEU A 158 -2.39 -6.71 -6.31
N TYR A 159 -1.17 -7.12 -6.62
CA TYR A 159 -0.32 -6.38 -7.56
C TYR A 159 -0.77 -6.52 -9.03
N LEU A 160 -1.43 -7.62 -9.41
CA LEU A 160 -2.11 -7.69 -10.71
C LEU A 160 -3.28 -6.72 -10.81
N GLY A 161 -4.08 -6.61 -9.75
CA GLY A 161 -5.16 -5.65 -9.68
C GLY A 161 -4.68 -4.22 -9.91
N LEU A 162 -3.62 -3.84 -9.18
CA LEU A 162 -2.99 -2.52 -9.30
C LEU A 162 -2.31 -2.30 -10.67
N TYR A 163 -1.66 -3.33 -11.22
CA TYR A 163 -1.06 -3.29 -12.56
C TYR A 163 -2.12 -3.01 -13.63
N TYR A 164 -3.22 -3.76 -13.62
CA TYR A 164 -4.30 -3.56 -14.59
C TYR A 164 -5.04 -2.23 -14.39
N GLU A 165 -5.13 -1.70 -13.16
CA GLU A 165 -5.62 -0.34 -12.92
C GLU A 165 -4.74 0.70 -13.62
N ALA A 166 -3.41 0.59 -13.47
CA ALA A 166 -2.47 1.50 -14.12
C ALA A 166 -2.56 1.41 -15.66
N GLU A 167 -2.74 0.21 -16.21
CA GLU A 167 -2.95 -0.06 -17.65
C GLU A 167 -4.38 0.23 -18.13
N GLN A 168 -5.24 0.83 -17.30
CA GLN A 168 -6.64 1.19 -17.62
C GLN A 168 -7.56 0.01 -17.96
N ASN A 169 -7.19 -1.22 -17.58
CA ASN A 169 -8.02 -2.41 -17.70
C ASN A 169 -8.84 -2.63 -16.41
N ILE A 170 -9.91 -1.87 -16.27
CA ILE A 170 -10.73 -1.81 -15.04
C ILE A 170 -11.41 -3.14 -14.70
N GLU A 171 -11.79 -3.93 -15.70
CA GLU A 171 -12.46 -5.22 -15.48
C GLU A 171 -11.53 -6.23 -14.80
N LEU A 172 -10.30 -6.37 -15.32
CA LEU A 172 -9.30 -7.24 -14.71
C LEU A 172 -8.82 -6.66 -13.36
N ALA A 173 -8.62 -5.34 -13.27
CA ALA A 173 -8.25 -4.69 -12.01
C ALA A 173 -9.24 -5.05 -10.89
N LYS A 174 -10.54 -4.85 -11.14
CA LYS A 174 -11.61 -5.19 -10.20
C LYS A 174 -11.62 -6.68 -9.86
N THR A 175 -11.44 -7.55 -10.85
CA THR A 175 -11.40 -9.01 -10.64
C THR A 175 -10.31 -9.40 -9.66
N TYR A 176 -9.07 -8.98 -9.93
CA TYR A 176 -7.92 -9.38 -9.12
C TYR A 176 -7.91 -8.73 -7.73
N ILE A 177 -8.32 -7.46 -7.60
CA ILE A 177 -8.48 -6.82 -6.28
C ILE A 177 -9.57 -7.52 -5.46
N ASN A 178 -10.70 -7.89 -6.07
CA ASN A 178 -11.75 -8.62 -5.36
C ASN A 178 -11.22 -9.95 -4.82
N GLN A 179 -10.52 -10.74 -5.64
CA GLN A 179 -9.94 -12.00 -5.22
C GLN A 179 -8.91 -11.82 -4.09
N ALA A 180 -8.03 -10.82 -4.20
CA ALA A 180 -7.06 -10.50 -3.14
C ALA A 180 -7.76 -10.16 -1.81
N ALA A 181 -8.82 -9.37 -1.85
CA ALA A 181 -9.55 -8.92 -0.67
C ALA A 181 -10.41 -10.02 -0.03
N THR A 182 -11.02 -10.93 -0.81
CA THR A 182 -12.03 -11.88 -0.30
C THR A 182 -11.55 -13.33 -0.21
N GLU A 183 -10.65 -13.78 -1.08
CA GLU A 183 -10.23 -15.19 -1.16
C GLU A 183 -8.90 -15.45 -0.42
N TYR A 184 -8.04 -14.44 -0.34
CA TYR A 184 -6.66 -14.58 0.16
C TYR A 184 -6.36 -13.75 1.42
N GLU A 185 -7.28 -13.76 2.40
CA GLU A 185 -7.09 -13.09 3.69
C GLU A 185 -5.82 -13.53 4.43
N ILE A 186 -4.96 -12.57 4.78
CA ILE A 186 -3.75 -12.77 5.57
C ILE A 186 -3.67 -11.71 6.67
N ASP A 187 -2.96 -12.02 7.76
CA ASP A 187 -2.70 -11.08 8.86
C ASP A 187 -1.55 -10.11 8.49
N ASP A 188 -1.86 -9.23 7.53
CA ASP A 188 -0.92 -8.27 6.95
C ASP A 188 -1.60 -6.91 6.74
N TYR A 189 -0.83 -5.83 6.82
CA TYR A 189 -1.32 -4.49 6.52
C TYR A 189 -1.82 -4.40 5.07
N MET A 190 -1.11 -5.04 4.14
CA MET A 190 -1.42 -5.00 2.71
C MET A 190 -2.76 -5.66 2.38
N TRP A 191 -3.19 -6.68 3.15
CA TRP A 191 -4.52 -7.24 2.95
C TRP A 191 -5.63 -6.23 3.29
N ASN A 192 -5.46 -5.47 4.39
CA ASN A 192 -6.40 -4.41 4.71
C ASN A 192 -6.39 -3.31 3.64
N LEU A 193 -5.23 -3.03 3.04
CA LEU A 193 -5.14 -2.15 1.88
C LEU A 193 -5.96 -2.68 0.70
N ALA A 194 -5.91 -3.98 0.39
CA ALA A 194 -6.72 -4.56 -0.68
C ALA A 194 -8.22 -4.35 -0.42
N VAL A 195 -8.67 -4.53 0.82
CA VAL A 195 -10.06 -4.27 1.25
C VAL A 195 -10.44 -2.79 1.10
N VAL A 196 -9.57 -1.88 1.56
CA VAL A 196 -9.77 -0.43 1.43
C VAL A 196 -9.82 -0.02 -0.04
N HIS A 197 -8.92 -0.57 -0.87
CA HIS A 197 -8.87 -0.33 -2.30
C HIS A 197 -10.17 -0.77 -2.98
N GLN A 198 -10.61 -2.00 -2.71
CA GLN A 198 -11.86 -2.56 -3.21
C GLN A 198 -13.04 -1.65 -2.88
N LYS A 199 -13.13 -1.19 -1.62
CA LYS A 199 -14.22 -0.32 -1.14
C LYS A 199 -14.21 1.05 -1.81
N ILE A 200 -13.05 1.70 -1.91
CA ILE A 200 -12.93 3.07 -2.44
C ILE A 200 -13.06 3.11 -3.96
N LYS A 201 -12.44 2.16 -4.68
CA LYS A 201 -12.34 2.21 -6.15
C LYS A 201 -13.46 1.44 -6.88
N PHE A 202 -14.02 0.38 -6.28
CA PHE A 202 -14.94 -0.52 -7.00
C PHE A 202 -16.33 -0.70 -6.38
N PHE A 203 -16.58 -0.13 -5.20
CA PHE A 203 -17.87 -0.19 -4.51
C PHE A 203 -18.54 1.18 -4.31
N VAL A 204 -18.19 2.19 -5.11
CA VAL A 204 -18.97 3.44 -5.13
C VAL A 204 -20.30 3.22 -5.87
N GLU A 205 -21.28 2.69 -5.16
CA GLU A 205 -22.68 3.11 -5.30
C GLU A 205 -22.97 4.00 -4.09
N LEU A 206 -23.15 5.30 -4.31
CA LEU A 206 -23.81 6.21 -3.36
C LEU A 206 -25.33 6.13 -3.56
#